data_AF-A0A2R6BR95-F1
#
_entry.id   AF-A0A2R6BR95-F1
#
_cell.length_a   1.000
_cell.length_b   1.000
_cell.length_c   1.000
_cell.angle_alpha   90.00
_cell.angle_beta   90.00
_cell.angle_gamma   90.00
#
_symmetry.space_group_name_H-M   'P 1'
#
loop_
_entity.id
_entity.type
_entity.pdbx_description
1 polymer ?
#
loop_
_entity_poly.entity_id
_entity_poly.type
_entity_poly.pdbx_seq_one_letter_code
_entity_poly.pdbx_strand_id
1 'polypeptide(L)'
;MLRRLNSVGVLDVVVGELRFEFVEFSSAVDFLMGVHAYFSAPGIRPYVPVDQYRGYLLHISAIGDNQDELVVLVFISKSTLPSGIVEFDITTKQFAKVEAFSRPDKIYFLVIEPAYSTLANQAIQAYEAQKDGS
;
A
#
# COMPACT_ATOMS: atom_id res chain seq x y z
N MET A 1 -23.83 2.60 25.03
CA MET A 1 -25.28 2.48 24.72
C MET A 1 -25.43 1.32 23.75
N LEU A 2 -26.17 0.26 24.13
CA LEU A 2 -26.33 -0.98 23.34
C LEU A 2 -26.91 -0.70 21.94
N ARG A 3 -26.29 -1.21 20.87
CA ARG A 3 -26.84 -1.18 19.51
C ARG A 3 -27.40 -2.55 19.12
N ARG A 4 -28.61 -2.54 18.55
CA ARG A 4 -29.37 -3.70 18.09
C ARG A 4 -28.68 -4.36 16.88
N LEU A 5 -28.60 -5.69 16.89
CA LEU A 5 -28.38 -6.49 15.68
C LEU A 5 -29.64 -6.46 14.82
N ASN A 6 -29.52 -6.04 13.57
CA ASN A 6 -30.46 -6.42 12.52
C ASN A 6 -29.96 -7.70 11.85
N SER A 7 -30.89 -8.60 11.54
CA SER A 7 -30.69 -10.01 11.19
C SER A 7 -30.20 -10.29 9.76
N VAL A 8 -29.45 -9.37 9.15
CA VAL A 8 -28.77 -9.61 7.86
C VAL A 8 -27.38 -9.01 8.00
N GLY A 9 -26.39 -9.87 8.16
CA GLY A 9 -25.02 -9.49 8.48
C GLY A 9 -24.34 -8.73 7.36
N VAL A 10 -24.44 -7.40 7.40
CA VAL A 10 -23.42 -6.50 6.87
C VAL A 10 -23.06 -5.58 8.04
N LEU A 11 -21.86 -5.80 8.58
CA LEU A 11 -21.29 -4.92 9.58
C LEU A 11 -20.79 -3.67 8.82
N ASP A 12 -21.66 -2.69 8.60
CA ASP A 12 -21.19 -1.35 8.23
C ASP A 12 -20.49 -0.77 9.47
N VAL A 13 -19.17 -1.00 9.56
CA VAL A 13 -18.31 -0.32 10.53
C VAL A 13 -17.38 0.57 9.75
N VAL A 14 -17.82 1.79 9.54
CA VAL A 14 -16.93 2.95 9.50
C VAL A 14 -17.60 4.01 10.36
N VAL A 15 -17.09 4.21 11.58
CA VAL A 15 -17.44 5.34 12.43
C VAL A 15 -16.26 6.29 12.34
N GLY A 16 -16.21 7.08 11.26
CA GLY A 16 -15.20 8.11 11.01
C GLY A 16 -15.04 8.48 9.53
N GLU A 17 -14.61 9.71 9.22
CA GLU A 17 -14.27 10.10 7.85
C GLU A 17 -12.96 9.41 7.39
N LEU A 18 -12.89 8.98 6.13
CA LEU A 18 -11.69 8.40 5.53
C LEU A 18 -10.91 9.49 4.79
N ARG A 19 -9.67 9.74 5.19
CA ARG A 19 -8.77 10.67 4.52
C ARG A 19 -7.56 9.95 3.94
N PHE A 20 -7.25 10.25 2.69
CA PHE A 20 -6.03 9.77 2.04
C PHE A 20 -4.94 10.84 2.06
N GLU A 21 -3.73 10.44 2.45
CA GLU A 21 -2.50 11.21 2.28
C GLU A 21 -1.64 10.49 1.23
N PHE A 22 -1.10 11.23 0.26
CA PHE A 22 -0.38 10.63 -0.86
C PHE A 22 1.11 10.98 -0.83
N VAL A 23 1.94 9.97 -1.15
CA VAL A 23 3.34 10.15 -1.51
C VAL A 23 3.56 9.54 -2.89
N GLU A 24 3.86 10.38 -3.86
CA GLU A 24 4.09 9.97 -5.25
C GLU A 24 5.57 9.76 -5.56
N PHE A 25 5.86 8.70 -6.31
CA PHE A 25 7.20 8.39 -6.82
C PHE A 25 7.21 8.31 -8.34
N SER A 26 8.24 8.88 -8.95
CA SER A 26 8.45 8.89 -10.40
C SER A 26 8.98 7.56 -10.95
N SER A 27 9.48 6.66 -10.10
CA SER A 27 10.04 5.38 -10.51
C SER A 27 9.72 4.25 -9.52
N ALA A 28 9.75 3.00 -9.99
CA ALA A 28 9.62 1.82 -9.14
C ALA A 28 10.72 1.75 -8.07
N VAL A 29 11.94 2.18 -8.39
CA VAL A 29 13.06 2.18 -7.44
C VAL A 29 12.81 3.16 -6.29
N ASP A 30 12.38 4.39 -6.61
CA ASP A 30 12.09 5.39 -5.58
C ASP A 30 10.88 4.98 -4.74
N PHE A 31 9.88 4.35 -5.36
CA PHE A 31 8.76 3.75 -4.66
C PHE A 31 9.22 2.68 -3.65
N LEU A 32 10.05 1.72 -4.07
CA LEU A 32 10.58 0.67 -3.19
C LEU A 32 11.40 1.25 -2.03
N MET A 33 12.26 2.25 -2.31
CA MET A 33 13.03 2.95 -1.29
C MET A 33 12.12 3.70 -0.30
N GLY A 34 11.13 4.43 -0.80
CA GLY A 34 10.19 5.20 0.01
C GLY A 34 9.36 4.30 0.92
N VAL A 35 8.74 3.26 0.36
CA VAL A 35 7.96 2.29 1.15
C VAL A 35 8.83 1.63 2.22
N HIS A 36 10.06 1.23 1.88
CA HIS A 36 11.00 0.67 2.85
C HIS A 36 11.28 1.67 3.99
N ALA A 37 11.67 2.90 3.68
CA ALA A 37 12.04 3.90 4.68
C ALA A 37 10.93 4.19 5.71
N TYR A 38 9.66 4.10 5.30
CA TYR A 38 8.52 4.37 6.19
C TYR A 38 8.05 3.15 6.99
N PHE A 39 8.21 1.93 6.47
CA PHE A 39 7.57 0.73 7.04
C PHE A 39 8.52 -0.40 7.44
N SER A 40 9.83 -0.25 7.21
CA SER A 40 10.84 -1.16 7.74
C SER A 40 11.25 -0.77 9.17
N ALA A 41 10.32 -0.91 10.12
CA ALA A 41 10.74 -1.00 11.52
C ALA A 41 11.56 -2.30 11.68
N PRO A 42 12.73 -2.27 12.35
CA PRO A 42 13.49 -3.49 12.63
C PRO A 42 12.61 -4.44 13.45
N GLY A 43 12.29 -5.62 12.90
CA GLY A 43 11.59 -6.62 13.71
C GLY A 43 10.81 -7.70 12.97
N ILE A 44 9.72 -7.39 12.24
CA ILE A 44 8.69 -8.44 12.04
C ILE A 44 7.88 -8.30 10.74
N ARG A 45 8.52 -8.16 9.56
CA ARG A 45 7.90 -8.61 8.31
C ARG A 45 8.96 -9.15 7.35
N PRO A 46 8.85 -10.42 6.88
CA PRO A 46 9.77 -10.94 5.87
C PRO A 46 9.59 -10.27 4.50
N TYR A 47 8.46 -9.57 4.29
CA TYR A 47 8.18 -8.83 3.07
C TYR A 47 7.18 -7.69 3.30
N VAL A 48 7.15 -6.73 2.37
CA VAL A 48 6.19 -5.63 2.32
C VAL A 48 5.19 -5.84 1.19
N PRO A 49 3.86 -5.87 1.44
CA PRO A 49 2.88 -6.03 0.38
C PRO A 49 2.80 -4.78 -0.51
N VAL A 50 2.69 -4.99 -1.82
CA VAL A 50 2.50 -3.95 -2.84
C VAL A 50 1.42 -4.43 -3.80
N ASP A 51 0.42 -3.60 -4.04
CA ASP A 51 -0.60 -3.87 -5.04
C ASP A 51 -0.17 -3.27 -6.37
N GLN A 52 -0.20 -4.06 -7.43
CA GLN A 52 -0.20 -3.58 -8.80
C GLN A 52 -1.66 -3.60 -9.29
N TYR A 53 -2.24 -2.42 -9.45
CA TYR A 53 -3.66 -2.27 -9.73
C TYR A 53 -3.94 -1.09 -10.65
N ARG A 54 -4.62 -1.35 -11.78
CA ARG A 54 -5.02 -0.34 -12.77
C ARG A 54 -3.87 0.57 -13.25
N GLY A 55 -2.67 0.01 -13.42
CA GLY A 55 -1.49 0.75 -13.88
C GLY A 55 -0.75 1.53 -12.79
N TYR A 56 -1.14 1.36 -11.52
CA TYR A 56 -0.44 1.92 -10.37
C TYR A 56 0.21 0.83 -9.52
N LEU A 57 1.40 1.13 -9.00
CA LEU A 57 1.91 0.50 -7.79
C LEU A 57 1.37 1.24 -6.58
N LEU A 58 0.86 0.49 -5.60
CA LEU A 58 0.27 1.01 -4.39
C LEU A 58 0.83 0.28 -3.17
N HIS A 59 1.26 1.03 -2.17
CA HIS A 59 1.36 0.53 -0.80
C HIS A 59 0.45 1.37 0.08
N ILE A 60 -0.51 0.72 0.71
CA ILE A 60 -1.57 1.37 1.49
C ILE A 60 -1.42 0.96 2.94
N SER A 61 -1.26 1.95 3.82
CA SER A 61 -1.09 1.73 5.25
C SER A 61 -1.93 2.73 6.05
N ALA A 62 -2.65 2.23 7.05
CA ALA A 62 -3.30 3.09 8.04
C ALA A 62 -2.22 3.69 8.97
N ILE A 63 -2.24 5.00 9.17
CA ILE A 63 -1.23 5.72 9.99
C ILE A 63 -1.80 6.35 11.26
N GLY A 64 -3.12 6.28 11.48
CA GLY A 64 -3.75 6.67 12.73
C GLY A 64 -5.27 6.59 12.69
N ASP A 65 -5.86 6.42 13.86
CA ASP A 65 -7.28 6.54 14.14
C ASP A 65 -7.49 7.62 15.22
N ASN A 66 -8.00 8.77 14.81
CA ASN A 66 -8.69 9.62 15.77
C ASN A 66 -10.13 9.11 15.83
N GLN A 67 -10.81 9.23 16.98
CA GLN A 67 -12.14 8.63 17.21
C GLN A 67 -13.20 8.91 16.13
N ASP A 68 -12.97 9.92 15.27
CA ASP A 68 -13.84 10.33 14.17
C ASP A 68 -13.15 10.37 12.77
N GLU A 69 -11.87 10.01 12.64
CA GLU A 69 -11.14 10.08 11.35
C GLU A 69 -10.07 8.98 11.22
N LEU A 70 -10.14 8.21 10.13
CA LEU A 70 -9.13 7.24 9.72
C LEU A 70 -8.24 7.86 8.64
N VAL A 71 -6.95 8.01 8.93
CA VAL A 71 -5.96 8.52 7.97
C VAL A 71 -5.20 7.37 7.34
N VAL A 72 -5.26 7.28 6.01
CA VAL A 72 -4.59 6.27 5.20
C VAL A 72 -3.48 6.93 4.39
N LEU A 73 -2.25 6.48 4.60
CA LEU A 73 -1.10 6.88 3.79
C LEU A 73 -0.97 5.94 2.58
N VAL A 74 -0.90 6.53 1.39
CA VAL A 74 -0.82 5.83 0.11
C VAL A 74 0.46 6.23 -0.59
N PHE A 75 1.38 5.27 -0.73
CA PHE A 75 2.53 5.39 -1.62
C PHE A 75 2.05 4.98 -3.00
N ILE A 76 2.31 5.82 -4.00
CA ILE A 76 1.78 5.62 -5.35
C ILE A 76 2.83 5.90 -6.42
N SER A 77 2.83 5.08 -7.47
CA SER A 77 3.66 5.32 -8.67
C SER A 77 2.97 4.75 -9.91
N LYS A 78 3.11 5.42 -11.07
CA LYS A 78 2.70 4.91 -12.39
C LYS A 78 3.74 3.96 -13.01
N SER A 79 4.49 3.26 -12.17
CA SER A 79 5.48 2.27 -12.59
C SER A 79 4.88 0.86 -12.53
N THR A 80 5.66 -0.15 -12.91
CA THR A 80 5.28 -1.56 -12.80
C THR A 80 6.36 -2.37 -12.11
N LEU A 81 5.97 -3.42 -11.42
CA LEU A 81 6.86 -4.44 -10.88
C LEU A 81 6.38 -5.82 -11.34
N PRO A 82 7.30 -6.81 -11.43
CA PRO A 82 6.88 -8.18 -11.73
C PRO A 82 6.07 -8.73 -10.55
N SER A 83 4.92 -9.37 -10.84
CA SER A 83 4.08 -9.99 -9.82
C SER A 83 4.79 -11.19 -9.18
N GLY A 84 4.57 -11.37 -7.87
CA GLY A 84 5.25 -12.36 -7.04
C GLY A 84 6.24 -11.72 -6.06
N ILE A 85 7.28 -12.46 -5.69
CA ILE A 85 8.29 -11.99 -4.73
C ILE A 85 9.33 -11.15 -5.49
N VAL A 86 9.49 -9.90 -5.07
CA VAL A 86 10.51 -8.97 -5.57
C VAL A 86 11.56 -8.78 -4.49
N GLU A 87 12.77 -9.27 -4.76
CA GLU A 87 13.96 -8.97 -3.96
C GLU A 87 14.47 -7.57 -4.34
N PHE A 88 14.79 -6.75 -3.34
CA PHE A 88 15.36 -5.41 -3.51
C PHE A 88 16.66 -5.27 -2.71
N ASP A 89 17.70 -4.81 -3.41
CA ASP A 89 18.98 -4.44 -2.82
C ASP A 89 19.07 -2.91 -2.68
N ILE A 90 19.00 -2.43 -1.44
CA ILE A 90 19.07 -0.99 -1.14
C ILE A 90 20.42 -0.36 -1.51
N THR A 91 21.50 -1.16 -1.54
CA THR A 91 22.85 -0.66 -1.82
C THR A 91 23.03 -0.42 -3.31
N THR A 92 22.62 -1.38 -4.14
CA THR A 92 22.75 -1.29 -5.60
C THR A 92 21.56 -0.64 -6.26
N LYS A 93 20.45 -0.46 -5.53
CA LYS A 93 19.15 0.02 -6.01
C LYS A 93 18.58 -0.83 -7.15
N GLN A 94 18.90 -2.13 -7.13
CA GLN A 94 18.41 -3.10 -8.11
C GLN A 94 17.34 -3.98 -7.47
N PHE A 95 16.37 -4.40 -8.28
CA PHE A 95 15.38 -5.39 -7.90
C PHE A 95 15.31 -6.53 -8.90
N ALA A 96 14.90 -7.71 -8.41
CA ALA A 96 14.69 -8.89 -9.24
C ALA A 96 13.50 -9.71 -8.71
N LYS A 97 12.77 -10.35 -9.63
CA LYS A 97 11.80 -11.37 -9.25
C LYS A 97 12.53 -12.63 -8.78
N VAL A 98 12.09 -13.19 -7.67
CA VAL A 98 12.62 -14.44 -7.09
C VAL A 98 11.47 -15.39 -6.74
N GLU A 99 11.80 -16.67 -6.56
CA GLU A 99 10.80 -17.70 -6.22
C GLU A 99 10.64 -17.87 -4.70
N ALA A 100 11.59 -17.42 -3.89
CA ALA A 100 11.56 -17.56 -2.44
C ALA A 100 12.39 -16.51 -1.70
N PHE A 101 12.03 -16.26 -0.44
CA PHE A 101 12.83 -15.47 0.51
C PHE A 101 14.08 -16.28 0.90
N SER A 102 15.26 -15.88 0.45
CA SER A 102 16.49 -16.69 0.61
C SER A 102 17.64 -15.97 1.32
N ARG A 103 17.69 -14.65 1.19
CA ARG A 103 18.75 -13.79 1.72
C ARG A 103 18.24 -12.86 2.83
N PRO A 104 18.76 -12.93 4.06
CA PRO A 104 18.34 -12.08 5.17
C PRO A 104 18.85 -10.63 5.06
N ASP A 105 19.86 -10.37 4.22
CA ASP A 105 20.41 -9.04 3.97
C ASP A 105 19.63 -8.23 2.91
N LYS A 106 18.54 -8.80 2.38
CA LYS A 106 17.72 -8.19 1.34
C LYS A 106 16.34 -7.82 1.86
N ILE A 107 15.74 -6.86 1.17
CA ILE A 107 14.36 -6.43 1.41
C ILE A 107 13.50 -7.15 0.39
N TYR A 108 12.32 -7.62 0.79
CA TYR A 108 11.40 -8.25 -0.13
C TYR A 108 10.08 -7.53 -0.17
N PHE A 109 9.50 -7.47 -1.36
CA PHE A 109 8.17 -6.97 -1.61
C PHE A 109 7.33 -8.11 -2.20
N LEU A 110 6.11 -8.28 -1.70
CA LEU A 110 5.16 -9.19 -2.30
C LEU A 110 4.23 -8.38 -3.20
N VAL A 111 4.47 -8.45 -4.51
CA VAL A 111 3.70 -7.73 -5.51
C VAL A 111 2.51 -8.58 -5.91
N ILE A 112 1.31 -8.12 -5.56
CA ILE A 112 0.05 -8.80 -5.88
C ILE A 112 -0.77 -7.98 -6.88
N GLU A 113 -1.52 -8.67 -7.72
CA GLU A 113 -2.39 -8.06 -8.73
C GLU A 113 -3.85 -8.38 -8.38
N PRO A 114 -4.48 -7.62 -7.47
CA PRO A 114 -5.86 -7.87 -7.12
C PRO A 114 -6.76 -7.63 -8.35
N ALA A 115 -7.67 -8.57 -8.63
CA ALA A 115 -8.66 -8.37 -9.69
C ALA A 115 -9.63 -7.21 -9.38
N TYR A 116 -9.87 -6.94 -8.10
CA TYR A 116 -10.72 -5.86 -7.61
C TYR A 116 -10.30 -5.44 -6.21
N SER A 117 -10.26 -4.14 -5.94
CA SER A 117 -10.01 -3.59 -4.62
C SER A 117 -10.78 -2.29 -4.41
N THR A 118 -11.70 -2.28 -3.44
CA THR A 118 -12.51 -1.10 -3.09
C THR A 118 -11.64 0.03 -2.55
N LEU A 119 -10.62 -0.30 -1.75
CA LEU A 119 -9.71 0.66 -1.15
C LEU A 119 -8.77 1.27 -2.21
N ALA A 120 -8.18 0.45 -3.09
CA ALA A 120 -7.35 0.94 -4.18
C ALA A 120 -8.13 1.80 -5.17
N ASN A 121 -9.38 1.42 -5.48
CA ASN A 121 -10.27 2.26 -6.32
C ASN A 121 -10.47 3.65 -5.71
N GLN A 122 -10.82 3.73 -4.42
CA GLN A 122 -11.03 5.00 -3.72
C GLN A 122 -9.75 5.83 -3.66
N ALA A 123 -8.61 5.20 -3.35
CA ALA A 123 -7.32 5.87 -3.27
C ALA A 123 -6.89 6.46 -4.62
N ILE A 124 -6.99 5.69 -5.72
CA ILE A 124 -6.65 6.19 -7.07
C ILE A 124 -7.55 7.36 -7.46
N GLN A 125 -8.87 7.22 -7.25
CA GLN A 125 -9.82 8.29 -7.58
C GLN A 125 -9.52 9.58 -6.81
N ALA A 126 -9.22 9.48 -5.51
CA ALA A 126 -8.86 10.62 -4.69
C ALA A 126 -7.52 11.25 -5.12
N TYR A 127 -6.52 10.43 -5.44
CA TYR A 127 -5.22 10.89 -5.94
C TYR A 127 -5.35 11.68 -7.24
N GLU A 128 -6.05 11.14 -8.23
CA GLU A 128 -6.24 11.78 -9.53
C GLU A 128 -7.00 13.10 -9.38
N ALA A 129 -8.07 13.12 -8.57
CA ALA A 129 -8.83 14.35 -8.30
C ALA A 129 -7.99 15.44 -7.60
N GLN A 130 -7.10 15.08 -6.67
CA GLN A 130 -6.22 16.04 -5.99
C GLN A 130 -5.11 16.55 -6.92
N LYS A 131 -4.56 15.67 -7.77
CA LYS A 131 -3.45 16.00 -8.68
C LYS A 131 -3.88 16.84 -9.88
N ASP A 132 -5.07 16.60 -10.42
CA ASP A 132 -5.59 17.42 -11.53
C ASP A 132 -6.06 18.81 -11.06
N GLY A 133 -6.26 18.98 -9.75
CA GLY A 133 -6.61 20.27 -9.11
C GLY A 133 -5.42 21.10 -8.64
N SER A 134 -4.19 20.57 -8.73
CA SER A 134 -2.93 21.21 -8.29
C SER A 134 -2.08 21.68 -9.45
#